data_AF-A0A965ZDF4-F1
#
_entry.id   AF-A0A965ZDF4-F1
#
_cell.length_a   1.000
_cell.length_b   1.000
_cell.length_c   1.000
_cell.angle_alpha   90.00
_cell.angle_beta   90.00
_cell.angle_gamma   90.00
#
_symmetry.space_group_name_H-M   'P 1'
#
loop_
_entity.id
_entity.type
_entity.pdbx_description
1 polymer ?
#
loop_
_entity_poly.entity_id
_entity_poly.type
_entity_poly.pdbx_seq_one_letter_code
_entity_poly.pdbx_strand_id
1 'polypeptide(L)'
;MAALQGFEIDYRGLAAGVVEHRLPSGRVFHIQFSQPTLKPLVITVAHDSEDRKFWTSLPEGRQELAEEVGRLVATFIRKQAKLCAITTDKR
;
A
#
# COMPACT_ATOMS: atom_id res chain seq x y z
N MET A 1 20.40 1.27 4.13
CA MET A 1 19.64 2.22 3.29
C MET A 1 18.52 1.43 2.63
N ALA A 2 17.28 1.58 3.09
CA ALA A 2 16.15 0.79 2.58
C ALA A 2 15.70 1.40 1.24
N ALA A 3 15.65 0.58 0.18
CA ALA A 3 15.12 0.99 -1.10
C ALA A 3 13.62 1.32 -0.95
N LEU A 4 13.27 2.59 -1.09
CA LEU A 4 11.89 3.05 -1.12
C LEU A 4 11.32 2.68 -2.49
N GLN A 5 10.40 1.72 -2.56
CA GLN A 5 9.57 1.51 -3.75
C GLN A 5 8.33 2.39 -3.59
N GLY A 6 8.42 3.60 -4.13
CA GLY A 6 7.30 4.51 -4.26
C GLY A 6 6.55 4.29 -5.58
N PHE A 7 5.24 4.36 -5.56
CA PHE A 7 4.39 4.34 -6.76
C PHE A 7 3.13 5.18 -6.53
N GLU A 8 2.50 5.60 -7.62
CA GLU A 8 1.29 6.41 -7.56
C GLU A 8 0.05 5.54 -7.81
N ILE A 9 -1.01 5.79 -7.06
CA ILE A 9 -2.31 5.17 -7.25
C ILE A 9 -3.39 6.24 -7.45
N ASP A 10 -4.47 5.88 -8.13
CA ASP A 10 -5.68 6.68 -8.17
C ASP A 10 -6.62 6.24 -7.04
N TYR A 11 -6.94 7.17 -6.13
CA TYR A 11 -7.93 6.99 -5.08
C TYR A 11 -9.08 7.97 -5.29
N ARG A 12 -10.25 7.47 -5.71
CA ARG A 12 -11.46 8.26 -5.98
C ARG A 12 -11.24 9.39 -7.00
N GLY A 13 -10.43 9.15 -8.05
CA GLY A 13 -10.10 10.15 -9.07
C GLY A 13 -9.01 11.14 -8.63
N LEU A 14 -8.28 10.83 -7.56
CA LEU A 14 -7.20 11.64 -7.02
C LEU A 14 -5.89 10.86 -7.03
N ALA A 15 -4.85 11.47 -7.57
CA ALA A 15 -3.50 10.93 -7.47
C ALA A 15 -3.04 10.91 -6.01
N ALA A 16 -2.66 9.73 -5.53
CA ALA A 16 -2.06 9.51 -4.23
C ALA A 16 -0.71 8.81 -4.40
N GLY A 17 0.34 9.42 -3.86
CA GLY A 17 1.67 8.82 -3.82
C GLY A 17 1.74 7.81 -2.68
N VAL A 18 2.14 6.59 -2.97
CA VAL A 18 2.33 5.51 -1.99
C VAL A 18 3.81 5.19 -1.91
N VAL A 19 4.36 5.18 -0.70
CA VAL A 19 5.75 4.81 -0.44
C VAL A 19 5.77 3.57 0.44
N GLU A 20 6.30 2.46 -0.07
CA GLU A 20 6.54 1.27 0.74
C GLU A 20 7.80 1.46 1.61
N HIS A 21 7.63 1.22 2.91
CA HIS A 21 8.67 1.11 3.91
C HIS A 21 8.71 -0.32 4.46
N ARG A 22 9.86 -0.97 4.29
CA ARG A 22 10.10 -2.30 4.85
C ARG A 22 10.72 -2.16 6.23
N LEU A 23 9.98 -2.55 7.26
CA LEU A 23 10.44 -2.61 8.65
C LEU A 23 10.66 -4.05 9.10
N PRO A 24 11.44 -4.28 10.17
CA PRO A 24 11.58 -5.61 10.76
C PRO A 24 10.24 -6.21 11.23
N SER A 25 9.31 -5.35 11.65
CA SER A 25 7.96 -5.71 12.10
C SER A 25 6.95 -5.93 10.97
N GLY A 26 7.27 -5.58 9.72
CA GLY A 26 6.34 -5.72 8.60
C GLY A 26 6.55 -4.71 7.47
N ARG A 27 5.61 -4.69 6.53
CA ARG A 27 5.56 -3.71 5.44
C ARG A 27 4.56 -2.62 5.77
N VAL A 28 5.05 -1.39 5.78
CA VAL A 28 4.27 -0.19 6.01
C VAL A 28 4.21 0.60 4.71
N PHE A 29 3.07 1.18 4.42
CA PHE A 29 2.82 1.96 3.23
C PHE A 29 2.38 3.34 3.67
N HIS A 30 3.15 4.35 3.29
CA HIS A 30 2.82 5.73 3.54
C HIS A 30 2.11 6.30 2.31
N ILE A 31 0.87 6.72 2.48
CA ILE A 31 0.03 7.31 1.43
C ILE A 31 -0.07 8.80 1.65
N GLN A 32 0.43 9.52 0.65
CA GLN A 32 0.39 10.96 0.55
C GLN A 32 -0.62 11.35 -0.54
N PHE A 33 -1.75 11.88 -0.12
CA PHE A 33 -2.78 12.37 -1.04
C PHE A 33 -2.35 13.71 -1.63
N SER A 34 -2.60 13.92 -2.93
CA SER A 34 -2.35 15.21 -3.57
C SER A 34 -3.29 16.32 -3.06
N GLN A 35 -4.41 15.96 -2.43
CA GLN A 35 -5.31 16.95 -1.84
C GLN A 35 -4.79 17.45 -0.48
N PRO A 36 -4.69 18.78 -0.27
CA PRO A 36 -4.23 19.35 1.00
C PRO A 36 -5.21 19.12 2.16
N THR A 37 -6.48 18.83 1.89
CA THR A 37 -7.52 18.51 2.87
C THR A 37 -7.41 17.10 3.43
N LEU A 38 -6.78 16.18 2.71
CA LEU A 38 -6.62 14.79 3.12
C LEU A 38 -5.28 14.64 3.85
N LYS A 39 -5.35 14.37 5.16
CA LYS A 39 -4.14 14.07 5.94
C LYS A 39 -3.49 12.79 5.41
N PRO A 40 -2.15 12.73 5.33
CA PRO A 40 -1.44 11.52 4.95
C PRO A 40 -1.88 10.35 5.83
N LEU A 41 -1.92 9.18 5.23
CA LEU A 41 -2.34 7.95 5.86
C LEU A 41 -1.18 6.97 5.83
N VAL A 42 -0.85 6.37 6.96
CA VAL A 42 0.05 5.23 6.98
C VAL A 42 -0.80 3.99 7.16
N ILE A 43 -0.61 2.98 6.30
CA ILE A 43 -1.25 1.68 6.44
C ILE A 43 -0.20 0.59 6.55
N THR A 44 -0.54 -0.50 7.20
CA THR A 44 0.34 -1.67 7.33
C THR A 44 -0.49 -2.93 7.23
N VAL A 45 0.16 -4.03 6.88
CA VAL A 45 -0.43 -5.36 6.97
C VAL A 45 -0.16 -5.90 8.37
N ALA A 46 -1.21 -6.07 9.16
CA ALA A 46 -1.17 -6.71 10.46
C ALA A 46 -1.73 -8.13 10.37
N HIS A 47 -1.40 -8.95 11.36
CA HIS A 47 -1.98 -10.27 11.56
C HIS A 47 -2.90 -10.22 12.77
N ASP A 48 -4.10 -10.79 12.64
CA ASP A 48 -4.99 -10.95 13.79
C ASP A 48 -4.58 -12.17 14.63
N SER A 49 -5.29 -12.42 15.74
CA SER A 49 -5.08 -13.57 16.62
C SER A 49 -5.24 -14.92 15.90
N GLU A 50 -5.95 -14.93 14.77
CA GLU A 50 -6.08 -16.09 13.87
C GLU A 50 -5.04 -16.14 12.73
N ASP A 51 -3.95 -15.36 12.78
CA ASP A 51 -2.93 -15.20 11.72
C ASP A 51 -3.47 -14.63 10.39
N ARG A 52 -4.70 -14.10 10.41
CA ARG A 52 -5.32 -13.51 9.22
C ARG A 52 -4.71 -12.16 8.91
N LYS A 53 -4.21 -11.99 7.68
CA LYS A 53 -3.66 -10.72 7.18
C LYS A 53 -4.77 -9.71 6.94
N PHE A 54 -4.70 -8.57 7.62
CA PHE A 54 -5.61 -7.45 7.41
C PHE A 54 -4.85 -6.14 7.25
N TRP A 55 -5.48 -5.20 6.55
CA TRP A 55 -4.96 -3.85 6.38
C TRP A 55 -5.41 -2.98 7.56
N THR A 56 -4.47 -2.30 8.19
CA THR A 56 -4.75 -1.39 9.31
C THR A 56 -4.07 -0.05 9.13
N SER A 57 -4.64 1.03 9.68
CA SER A 57 -4.07 2.36 9.65
C SER A 57 -3.28 2.68 10.91
N LEU A 58 -2.21 3.45 10.74
CA LEU A 58 -1.44 4.11 11.81
C LEU A 58 -1.48 5.62 11.51
N PRO A 59 -2.09 6.51 12.31
CA PRO A 59 -2.85 6.30 13.55
C PRO A 59 -4.18 5.55 13.35
N GLU A 60 -4.58 4.86 14.40
CA GLU A 60 -5.81 4.11 14.56
C GLU A 60 -7.06 5.02 14.44
N GLY A 61 -8.14 4.50 13.82
CA GLY A 61 -9.36 5.26 13.54
C GLY A 61 -9.67 5.53 12.06
N ARG A 62 -8.84 5.05 11.13
CA ARG A 62 -9.07 5.13 9.68
C ARG A 62 -9.06 3.75 9.01
N GLN A 63 -9.59 2.75 9.70
CA GLN A 63 -9.55 1.35 9.26
C GLN A 63 -10.32 1.13 7.95
N GLU A 64 -11.49 1.76 7.78
CA GLU A 64 -12.26 1.70 6.53
C GLU A 64 -11.42 2.21 5.34
N LEU A 65 -10.76 3.35 5.51
CA LEU A 65 -9.87 3.93 4.51
C LEU A 65 -8.63 3.04 4.27
N ALA A 66 -8.08 2.43 5.33
CA ALA A 66 -6.94 1.54 5.24
C ALA A 66 -7.27 0.28 4.44
N GLU A 67 -8.45 -0.28 4.63
CA GLU A 67 -8.92 -1.43 3.85
C GLU A 67 -9.19 -1.07 2.39
N GLU A 68 -9.82 0.08 2.12
CA GLU A 68 -10.02 0.57 0.75
C GLU A 68 -8.68 0.77 0.02
N VAL A 69 -7.79 1.57 0.61
CA VAL A 69 -6.49 1.90 0.02
C VAL A 69 -5.59 0.68 -0.03
N GLY A 70 -5.60 -0.15 1.00
CA GLY A 70 -4.85 -1.41 1.06
C GLY A 70 -5.24 -2.38 -0.03
N ARG A 71 -6.53 -2.49 -0.37
CA ARG A 71 -7.00 -3.28 -1.53
C ARG A 71 -6.47 -2.73 -2.86
N LEU A 72 -6.42 -1.40 -3.03
CA LEU A 72 -5.86 -0.78 -4.24
C LEU A 72 -4.36 -1.02 -4.36
N VAL A 73 -3.61 -0.81 -3.27
CA VAL A 73 -2.17 -1.10 -3.15
C VAL A 73 -1.90 -2.56 -3.48
N ALA A 74 -2.62 -3.50 -2.87
CA ALA A 74 -2.48 -4.92 -3.15
C ALA A 74 -2.76 -5.26 -4.62
N THR A 75 -3.79 -4.66 -5.21
CA THR A 75 -4.16 -4.85 -6.62
C THR A 75 -3.09 -4.31 -7.54
N PHE A 76 -2.55 -3.12 -7.24
CA PHE A 76 -1.48 -2.49 -8.01
C PHE A 76 -0.20 -3.33 -7.96
N ILE A 77 0.25 -3.74 -6.77
CA ILE A 77 1.42 -4.60 -6.60
C ILE A 77 1.23 -5.95 -7.33
N ARG A 78 0.04 -6.57 -7.23
CA ARG A 78 -0.27 -7.81 -7.96
C ARG A 78 -0.24 -7.61 -9.48
N LYS A 79 -0.81 -6.52 -9.98
CA LYS A 79 -0.77 -6.19 -11.42
C LYS A 79 0.67 -5.95 -11.88
N GLN A 80 1.44 -5.18 -11.13
CA GLN A 80 2.84 -4.88 -11.45
C GLN A 80 3.71 -6.15 -11.42
N ALA A 81 3.51 -7.03 -10.44
CA ALA A 81 4.16 -8.34 -10.39
C ALA A 81 3.79 -9.21 -11.61
N LYS A 82 2.54 -9.15 -12.07
CA LYS A 82 2.09 -9.87 -13.27
C LYS A 82 2.69 -9.29 -14.56
N LEU A 83 2.79 -7.96 -14.65
CA LEU A 83 3.43 -7.24 -15.76
C LEU A 83 4.94 -7.48 -15.81
N CYS A 84 5.62 -7.55 -14.67
CA CYS A 84 7.03 -7.97 -14.62
C CYS A 84 7.20 -9.46 -14.96
N ALA A 85 6.27 -10.33 -14.57
CA ALA A 85 6.34 -11.76 -14.84
C ALA A 85 6.21 -12.10 -16.34
N ILE A 86 5.45 -11.31 -17.12
CA ILE A 86 5.33 -11.53 -18.57
C ILE A 86 6.56 -11.07 -19.37
N THR A 87 7.53 -10.39 -18.75
CA THR A 87 8.80 -10.00 -19.40
C THR A 87 9.97 -10.92 -18.99
N THR A 88 9.68 -12.04 -18.32
CA THR A 88 10.64 -13.13 -18.07
C THR A 88 10.00 -14.45 -18.50
N ASP A 89 9.63 -14.55 -19.77
CA ASP A 89 9.61 -15.84 -20.47
C ASP A 89 10.72 -15.77 -21.52
N LYS A 90 11.83 -16.45 -21.19
CA LYS A 90 12.99 -16.60 -22.05
C LYS A 90 12.62 -17.53 -23.21
N ARG A 91 13.05 -17.12 -24.41
CA ARG A 91 13.23 -17.95 -25.61
C ARG A 91 13.78 -19.34 -25.32
#